data_AF-A0A9P1H546-F1
#
_entry.id   AF-A0A9P1H546-F1
#
_cell.length_a   1.000
_cell.length_b   1.000
_cell.length_c   1.000
_cell.angle_alpha   90.00
_cell.angle_beta   90.00
_cell.angle_gamma   90.00
#
_symmetry.space_group_name_H-M   'P 1'
#
loop_
_entity.id
_entity.type
_entity.pdbx_description
1 polymer ?
#
loop_
_entity_poly.entity_id
_entity_poly.type
_entity_poly.pdbx_seq_one_letter_code
_entity_poly.pdbx_strand_id
1 'polypeptide(L)'
;MTIGWGNLTGVVSSNIYFSGPKFVEGHAVVLGFLTVFLFGGSAVMLAALAFEKRKRASGQRDGILEGKSEEEIGELGDKHPGFVYTL
;
A
#
# COMPACT_ATOMS: atom_id res chain seq x y z
N MET A 1 -11.94 14.33 -3.21
CA MET A 1 -11.64 13.45 -4.36
C MET A 1 -11.96 11.98 -4.03
N THR A 2 -13.11 11.70 -3.41
CA THR A 2 -13.46 10.35 -2.90
C THR A 2 -14.61 9.71 -3.68
N ILE A 3 -15.57 10.52 -4.15
CA ILE A 3 -16.77 10.05 -4.87
C ILE A 3 -16.43 9.46 -6.24
N GLY A 4 -15.53 10.08 -7.01
CA GLY A 4 -15.19 9.62 -8.36
C GLY A 4 -14.52 8.24 -8.39
N TRP A 5 -13.64 7.97 -7.42
CA TRP A 5 -12.95 6.67 -7.33
C TRP A 5 -13.90 5.53 -6.93
N GLY A 6 -14.83 5.80 -5.99
CA GLY A 6 -15.83 4.83 -5.57
C GLY A 6 -16.82 4.44 -6.67
N ASN A 7 -17.06 5.33 -7.64
CA ASN A 7 -17.97 5.07 -8.76
C ASN A 7 -17.30 4.36 -9.96
N LEU A 8 -15.97 4.34 -10.03
CA LEU A 8 -15.25 3.78 -11.17
C LEU A 8 -15.56 2.30 -11.38
N THR A 9 -15.64 1.53 -10.29
CA THR A 9 -16.01 0.11 -10.32
C THR A 9 -17.43 -0.09 -10.85
N GLY A 10 -18.37 0.79 -10.52
CA GLY A 10 -19.75 0.77 -11.02
C GLY A 10 -19.85 1.06 -12.51
N VAL A 11 -19.10 2.06 -13.00
CA VAL A 11 -19.02 2.39 -14.44
C VAL A 11 -18.44 1.22 -15.23
N VAL A 12 -17.35 0.62 -14.75
CA VAL A 12 -16.71 -0.52 -15.41
C VAL A 12 -17.62 -1.75 -15.38
N SER A 13 -18.21 -2.07 -14.23
CA SER A 13 -19.07 -3.25 -14.07
C SER A 13 -20.29 -3.20 -15.02
N SER A 14 -20.84 -2.01 -15.26
CA SER A 14 -21.97 -1.84 -16.20
C SER A 14 -21.64 -2.22 -17.65
N ASN A 15 -20.35 -2.27 -18.03
CA ASN A 15 -19.91 -2.47 -19.41
C ASN A 15 -19.27 -3.85 -19.68
N ILE A 16 -18.92 -4.63 -18.64
CA ILE A 16 -18.20 -5.90 -18.80
C ILE A 16 -19.11 -7.15 -18.78
N TYR A 17 -20.38 -7.00 -18.39
CA TYR A 17 -21.36 -8.09 -18.30
C TYR A 17 -22.34 -8.07 -19.50
N PHE A 18 -21.90 -8.51 -20.68
CA PHE A 18 -22.72 -8.47 -21.90
C PHE A 18 -23.02 -9.86 -22.52
N SER A 19 -22.19 -10.88 -22.28
CA SER A 19 -22.38 -12.25 -22.82
C SER A 19 -23.05 -13.20 -21.82
N GLY A 20 -24.37 -13.08 -21.63
CA GLY A 20 -25.14 -13.98 -20.76
C GLY A 20 -25.20 -15.44 -21.28
N PRO A 21 -25.63 -16.41 -20.45
CA PRO A 21 -26.05 -16.30 -19.05
C PRO A 21 -24.91 -16.40 -18.03
N LYS A 22 -23.71 -16.80 -18.47
CA LYS A 22 -22.56 -17.05 -17.57
C LYS A 22 -21.68 -15.82 -17.37
N PHE A 23 -21.66 -14.88 -18.32
CA PHE A 23 -20.88 -13.64 -18.24
C PHE A 23 -19.41 -13.88 -17.88
N VAL A 24 -18.74 -14.79 -18.58
CA VAL A 24 -17.38 -15.24 -18.22
C VAL A 24 -16.39 -14.07 -18.30
N GLU A 25 -16.58 -13.17 -19.27
CA GLU A 25 -15.78 -11.98 -19.52
C GLU A 25 -15.83 -11.03 -18.32
N GLY A 26 -17.03 -10.73 -17.80
CA GLY A 26 -17.22 -9.87 -16.64
C GLY A 26 -16.53 -10.44 -15.40
N HIS A 27 -16.75 -11.72 -15.12
CA HIS A 27 -16.10 -12.39 -13.99
C HIS A 27 -14.58 -12.45 -14.14
N ALA A 28 -14.07 -12.72 -15.34
CA ALA A 28 -12.63 -12.75 -15.61
C ALA A 28 -11.97 -11.39 -15.36
N VAL A 29 -12.60 -10.29 -15.78
CA VAL A 29 -12.10 -8.93 -15.52
C VAL A 29 -12.08 -8.63 -14.02
N VAL A 30 -13.15 -8.96 -13.29
CA VAL A 30 -13.22 -8.74 -11.83
C VAL A 30 -12.15 -9.56 -11.10
N LEU A 31 -11.99 -10.83 -11.44
CA LEU A 31 -10.96 -11.70 -10.84
C LEU A 31 -9.55 -11.22 -11.19
N GLY A 32 -9.32 -10.77 -12.43
CA GLY A 32 -8.05 -10.19 -12.85
C GLY A 32 -7.71 -8.93 -12.05
N PHE A 33 -8.66 -8.02 -11.90
CA PHE A 33 -8.50 -6.82 -11.09
C PHE A 33 -8.18 -7.17 -9.62
N LEU A 34 -8.97 -8.04 -8.99
CA LEU A 34 -8.71 -8.47 -7.62
C LEU A 34 -7.32 -9.08 -7.45
N THR A 35 -6.91 -9.94 -8.38
CA THR A 35 -5.59 -10.58 -8.35
C THR A 35 -4.47 -9.54 -8.45
N VAL A 36 -4.54 -8.64 -9.43
CA VAL A 36 -3.50 -7.61 -9.62
C VAL A 36 -3.38 -6.69 -8.41
N PHE A 37 -4.50 -6.23 -7.84
CA PHE A 37 -4.44 -5.29 -6.72
C PHE A 37 -4.11 -5.96 -5.39
N LEU A 38 -4.55 -7.21 -5.18
CA LEU A 38 -4.19 -7.97 -3.99
C LEU A 38 -2.70 -8.29 -4.00
N PHE A 39 -2.20 -8.99 -5.03
CA PHE A 39 -0.80 -9.40 -5.08
C PHE A 39 0.13 -8.23 -5.39
N GLY A 40 -0.24 -7.35 -6.32
CA GLY A 40 0.54 -6.18 -6.67
C GLY A 40 0.61 -5.18 -5.51
N GLY A 41 -0.51 -4.91 -4.83
CA GLY A 41 -0.54 -4.06 -3.64
C GLY A 41 0.34 -4.62 -2.52
N SER A 42 0.24 -5.92 -2.23
CA SER A 42 1.11 -6.58 -1.26
C SER A 42 2.59 -6.52 -1.67
N ALA A 43 2.92 -6.79 -2.94
CA ALA A 43 4.30 -6.73 -3.43
C ALA A 43 4.89 -5.32 -3.32
N VAL A 44 4.12 -4.29 -3.68
CA VAL A 44 4.52 -2.88 -3.54
C VAL A 44 4.74 -2.53 -2.07
N MET A 45 3.85 -2.96 -1.17
CA MET A 45 4.00 -2.72 0.27
C MET A 45 5.25 -3.41 0.83
N LEU A 46 5.51 -4.66 0.45
CA LEU A 46 6.72 -5.39 0.85
C LEU A 46 7.99 -4.71 0.33
N ALA A 47 7.99 -4.26 -0.93
CA ALA A 47 9.12 -3.54 -1.51
C ALA A 47 9.37 -2.20 -0.81
N ALA A 48 8.30 -1.45 -0.49
CA ALA A 48 8.39 -0.19 0.23
C ALA A 48 8.95 -0.39 1.65
N LEU A 49 8.49 -1.43 2.37
CA LEU A 49 9.04 -1.79 3.68
C LEU A 49 10.52 -2.18 3.59
N ALA A 50 10.91 -2.98 2.59
CA ALA A 50 12.30 -3.36 2.39
C ALA A 50 13.20 -2.15 2.07
N PHE A 51 12.72 -1.23 1.22
CA PHE A 51 13.43 0.00 0.91
C PHE A 51 13.60 0.88 2.16
N GLU A 52 12.55 1.04 2.95
CA GLU A 52 12.59 1.84 4.17
C GLU A 52 13.52 1.22 5.23
N LYS A 53 13.55 -0.11 5.35
CA LYS A 53 14.54 -0.81 6.20
C LYS A 53 15.97 -0.49 5.79
N ARG A 54 16.28 -0.52 4.48
CA ARG A 54 17.62 -0.16 3.97
C ARG A 54 17.96 1.28 4.27
N LYS A 55 16.99 2.19 4.10
CA LYS A 55 17.18 3.62 4.40
C LYS A 55 17.54 3.84 5.87
N ARG A 56 16.79 3.22 6.79
CA ARG A 56 17.11 3.23 8.23
C ARG A 56 18.48 2.62 8.54
N ALA A 57 18.81 1.46 7.97
CA ALA A 57 20.11 0.80 8.18
C ALA A 57 21.30 1.62 7.67
N SER A 58 21.11 2.43 6.64
CA SER A 58 22.14 3.34 6.10
C SER A 58 22.27 4.68 6.84
N GLY A 59 21.56 4.87 7.96
CA GLY A 59 21.58 6.10 8.76
C GLY A 59 20.85 7.29 8.12
N GLN A 60 20.21 7.12 6.96
CA GLN A 60 19.47 8.19 6.27
C GLN A 60 18.22 8.68 7.03
N ARG A 61 17.87 8.05 8.17
CA ARG A 61 16.78 8.48 9.05
C ARG A 61 17.29 9.07 10.38
N ASP A 62 18.60 9.08 10.61
CA ASP A 62 19.17 9.52 11.89
C ASP A 62 18.99 11.02 12.14
N GLY A 63 18.84 11.82 11.07
CA GLY A 63 18.49 13.24 11.16
C GLY A 63 17.14 13.53 11.85
N ILE A 64 16.29 12.52 12.08
CA ILE A 64 15.06 12.66 12.89
C ILE A 64 15.41 12.93 14.37
N LEU A 65 16.59 12.52 14.82
CA LEU A 65 17.07 12.67 16.21
C LEU A 65 17.74 14.03 16.46
N GLU A 66 18.17 14.73 15.40
CA GLU A 66 18.89 16.00 15.53
C GLU A 66 18.04 17.07 16.23
N GLY A 67 18.59 17.66 17.30
CA GLY A 67 17.94 18.75 18.04
C GLY A 67 16.82 18.32 19.00
N LYS A 68 16.58 17.02 19.17
CA LYS A 68 15.61 16.50 20.14
C LYS A 68 16.25 16.21 21.51
N SER A 69 15.51 16.51 22.56
CA SER A 69 15.83 16.07 23.93
C SER A 69 15.57 14.57 24.11
N GLU A 70 16.12 13.95 25.16
CA GLU A 70 15.92 12.52 25.44
C GLU A 70 14.44 12.15 25.66
N GLU A 71 13.65 13.05 26.27
CA GLU A 71 12.21 12.87 26.46
C GLU A 71 11.48 12.84 25.11
N GLU A 72 11.76 13.80 24.22
CA GLU A 72 11.18 13.85 22.87
C GLU A 72 11.61 12.66 21.98
N ILE A 73 12.81 12.12 22.20
CA ILE A 73 13.27 10.90 21.51
C ILE A 73 12.47 9.69 22.01
N GLY A 74 12.19 9.60 23.32
CA GLY A 74 11.35 8.57 23.91
C GLY A 74 9.91 8.58 23.36
N GLU A 75 9.39 9.75 22.99
CA GLU A 75 8.04 9.91 22.43
C GLU A 75 7.93 9.58 20.92
N LEU A 76 9.05 9.37 20.21
CA LEU A 76 9.03 9.13 18.76
C LEU A 76 8.31 7.84 18.34
N GLY A 77 8.23 6.85 19.22
CA GLY A 77 7.57 5.56 18.94
C GLY A 77 8.11 4.90 17.66
N ASP A 78 7.23 4.62 16.70
CA ASP A 78 7.54 3.95 15.42
C ASP A 78 8.35 4.83 14.44
N LYS A 79 8.37 6.15 14.67
CA LYS A 79 9.19 7.10 13.92
C LYS A 79 10.64 7.08 14.35
N HIS A 80 10.96 6.46 15.50
CA HIS A 80 12.34 6.32 15.94
C HIS A 80 13.15 5.57 14.87
N PRO A 81 14.34 6.05 14.46
CA PRO A 81 15.12 5.40 13.39
C PRO A 81 15.51 3.96 13.70
N GLY A 82 15.71 3.65 14.99
CA GLY A 82 15.96 2.30 15.49
C GLY A 82 14.73 1.39 15.59
N PHE A 83 13.52 1.89 15.33
CA PHE A 83 12.33 1.04 15.29
C PHE A 83 12.37 0.15 14.05
N VAL A 84 12.49 -1.16 14.27
CA VAL A 84 12.53 -2.16 13.20
C VAL A 84 11.17 -2.80 13.06
N TYR A 85 10.49 -2.53 11.95
CA TYR A 85 9.27 -3.28 11.59
C TYR A 85 9.64 -4.75 11.36
N THR A 86 9.23 -5.63 12.26
CA THR A 86 9.29 -7.09 12.06
C THR A 86 8.21 -7.50 11.06
N LEU A 87 8.62 -8.22 10.02
CA LEU A 87 7.70 -8.95 9.13
C LEU A 87 7.44 -10.32 9.73
#